data_AF-A0A8H4Y5A3-F1
#
_entry.id   AF-A0A8H4Y5A3-F1
#
_cell.length_a   1.000
_cell.length_b   1.000
_cell.length_c   1.000
_cell.angle_alpha   90.00
_cell.angle_beta   90.00
_cell.angle_gamma   90.00
#
_symmetry.space_group_name_H-M   'P 1'
#
loop_
_entity.id
_entity.type
_entity.pdbx_description
1 polymer ?
#
loop_
_entity_poly.entity_id
_entity_poly.type
_entity_poly.pdbx_seq_one_letter_code
_entity_poly.pdbx_strand_id
1 'polypeptide(L)'
;MVLSMASQKPEHLLGALLQTIERDIVPLTRNGVSSGSKSGITWSGFKELYYLFTYQDSRDEFAIPYDIEILDEVFGVRAEGESDEAVRTRPLYNRTNKFFAAKSIQDLVGEVQDAQERQRWMAEADRVKGLYRALSDEYQKNKEEGIDTSSTWK
;
A
#
# COMPACT_ATOMS: atom_id res chain seq x y z
N MET A 1 26.12 -12.79 -15.18
CA MET A 1 26.79 -12.87 -13.86
C MET A 1 25.77 -12.42 -12.83
N VAL A 2 25.03 -13.34 -12.23
CA VAL A 2 23.99 -13.02 -11.23
C VAL A 2 24.70 -12.67 -9.93
N LEU A 3 24.49 -11.44 -9.45
CA LEU A 3 24.95 -11.02 -8.12
C LEU A 3 24.20 -11.83 -7.07
N SER A 4 24.87 -12.84 -6.51
CA SER A 4 24.40 -13.53 -5.31
C SER A 4 24.40 -12.51 -4.16
N MET A 5 23.22 -12.03 -3.78
CA MET A 5 23.06 -11.39 -2.49
C MET A 5 23.25 -12.47 -1.43
N ALA A 6 24.26 -12.29 -0.59
CA ALA A 6 24.51 -13.19 0.53
C ALA A 6 23.24 -13.29 1.38
N SER A 7 22.66 -14.49 1.47
CA SER A 7 21.58 -14.78 2.41
C SER A 7 22.06 -14.44 3.81
N GLN A 8 21.55 -13.36 4.40
CA GLN A 8 21.75 -13.09 5.82
C GLN A 8 21.30 -14.32 6.60
N LYS A 9 22.09 -14.76 7.58
CA LYS A 9 21.68 -15.89 8.41
C LYS A 9 20.34 -15.53 9.09
N PRO A 10 19.36 -16.46 9.16
CA PRO A 10 18.06 -16.20 9.75
C PRO A 10 18.13 -15.52 11.13
N GLU A 11 19.15 -15.87 11.92
CA GLU A 11 19.41 -15.27 13.24
C GLU A 11 19.67 -13.74 13.20
N HIS A 12 20.30 -13.23 12.14
CA HIS A 12 20.56 -11.79 11.99
C HIS A 12 19.30 -11.03 11.57
N LEU A 13 18.52 -11.60 10.66
CA LEU A 13 17.25 -11.00 10.26
C LEU A 13 16.27 -11.00 11.44
N LEU A 14 16.19 -12.11 12.17
CA LEU A 14 15.39 -12.21 13.39
C LEU A 14 15.84 -11.21 14.46
N GLY A 15 17.16 -11.08 14.67
CA GLY A 15 17.73 -10.11 15.62
C GLY A 15 17.38 -8.66 15.24
N ALA A 16 17.51 -8.30 13.96
CA ALA A 16 17.18 -6.97 13.46
C ALA A 16 15.68 -6.67 13.60
N LEU A 17 14.81 -7.61 13.20
CA LEU A 17 13.36 -7.46 13.31
C LEU A 17 12.92 -7.30 14.76
N LEU A 18 13.41 -8.16 15.67
CA LEU A 18 13.06 -8.08 17.09
C LEU A 18 13.57 -6.79 17.73
N GLN A 19 14.78 -6.33 17.37
CA GLN A 19 15.31 -5.06 17.88
C GLN A 19 14.53 -3.85 17.39
N THR A 20 14.18 -3.79 16.09
CA THR A 20 13.36 -2.71 15.54
C THR A 20 11.96 -2.70 16.15
N ILE A 21 11.36 -3.89 16.33
CA ILE A 21 10.05 -4.01 17.01
C ILE A 21 10.16 -3.49 18.45
N GLU A 22 11.15 -3.92 19.22
CA GLU A 22 11.27 -3.56 20.63
C GLU A 22 11.65 -2.09 20.85
N ARG A 23 12.58 -1.56 20.06
CA ARG A 23 13.17 -0.24 20.30
C ARG A 23 12.41 0.89 19.64
N ASP A 24 11.83 0.64 18.47
CA ASP A 24 11.26 1.70 17.65
C ASP A 24 9.73 1.58 17.61
N ILE A 25 9.19 0.37 17.43
CA ILE A 25 7.74 0.18 17.24
C ILE A 25 7.01 0.11 18.59
N VAL A 26 7.48 -0.68 19.55
CA VAL A 26 6.80 -0.87 20.85
C VAL A 26 6.65 0.44 21.64
N PRO A 27 7.62 1.37 21.68
CA PRO A 27 7.45 2.64 22.38
C PRO A 27 6.42 3.57 21.72
N LEU A 28 6.42 3.66 20.38
CA LEU A 28 5.40 4.40 19.63
C LEU A 28 4.01 3.79 19.84
N THR A 29 3.95 2.46 19.86
CA THR A 29 2.73 1.70 20.11
C THR A 29 2.23 1.89 21.54
N ARG A 30 3.11 1.91 22.55
CA ARG A 30 2.75 2.08 23.97
C ARG A 30 1.97 3.36 24.24
N ASN A 31 2.34 4.46 23.58
CA ASN A 31 1.62 5.73 23.66
C ASN A 31 0.21 5.64 23.03
N GLY A 32 0.04 4.83 21.98
CA GLY A 32 -1.26 4.51 21.40
C GLY A 32 -2.11 3.56 22.26
N VAL A 33 -1.49 2.54 22.87
CA VAL A 33 -2.16 1.50 23.69
C VAL A 33 -2.78 2.07 24.97
N SER A 34 -2.13 3.01 25.67
CA SER A 34 -2.67 3.59 26.90
C SER A 34 -3.97 4.38 26.70
N SER A 35 -4.40 4.59 25.45
CA SER A 35 -5.65 5.23 25.06
C SER A 35 -6.73 4.27 24.52
N GLY A 36 -6.43 2.96 24.38
CA GLY A 36 -7.42 1.89 24.26
C GLY A 36 -8.17 1.70 22.92
N SER A 37 -7.52 1.66 21.75
CA SER A 37 -8.23 1.49 20.45
C SER A 37 -7.52 0.69 19.34
N LYS A 38 -8.05 -0.41 18.79
CA LYS A 38 -7.30 -1.45 18.03
C LYS A 38 -6.70 -1.13 16.63
N SER A 39 -6.37 0.11 16.25
CA SER A 39 -5.86 0.47 14.89
C SER A 39 -4.48 1.16 14.90
N GLY A 40 -3.46 0.48 14.35
CA GLY A 40 -2.06 0.94 14.36
C GLY A 40 -1.76 2.22 13.56
N ILE A 41 -2.47 2.46 12.45
CA ILE A 41 -2.30 3.69 11.64
C ILE A 41 -2.73 4.93 12.42
N THR A 42 -3.84 4.83 13.16
CA THR A 42 -4.33 5.92 14.00
C THR A 42 -3.39 6.19 15.19
N TRP A 43 -2.63 5.19 15.64
CA TRP A 43 -1.78 5.28 16.83
C TRP A 43 -0.44 5.98 16.63
N SER A 44 0.08 5.97 15.40
CA SER A 44 1.29 6.70 15.06
C SER A 44 1.09 8.23 15.02
N GLY A 45 -0.13 8.73 15.21
CA GLY A 45 -0.42 10.17 15.25
C GLY A 45 -0.39 10.86 13.88
N PHE A 46 -0.32 10.09 12.78
CA PHE A 46 -0.40 10.63 11.42
C PHE A 46 -1.80 11.18 11.15
N LYS A 47 -1.87 12.47 10.81
CA LYS A 47 -3.12 13.16 10.43
C LYS A 47 -3.38 13.10 8.93
N GLU A 48 -2.32 12.91 8.16
CA GLU A 48 -2.36 12.85 6.70
C GLU A 48 -1.64 11.60 6.22
N LEU A 49 -2.28 10.87 5.32
CA LEU A 49 -1.74 9.71 4.65
C LEU A 49 -1.63 10.00 3.16
N TYR A 50 -0.45 9.76 2.60
CA TYR A 50 -0.21 9.91 1.17
C TYR A 50 0.14 8.57 0.56
N TYR A 51 -0.46 8.26 -0.58
CA TYR A 51 -0.23 7.00 -1.30
C TYR A 51 -0.07 7.27 -2.80
N LEU A 52 0.83 6.51 -3.43
CA LEU A 52 1.18 6.70 -4.83
C LEU A 52 0.16 6.07 -5.79
N PHE A 53 -0.35 4.90 -5.42
CA PHE A 53 -1.33 4.15 -6.20
C PHE A 53 -2.67 4.16 -5.49
N THR A 54 -3.70 4.59 -6.20
CA THR A 54 -5.07 4.38 -5.74
C THR A 54 -5.41 2.89 -5.78
N TYR A 55 -6.54 2.52 -5.18
CA TYR A 55 -7.08 1.18 -5.33
C TYR A 55 -7.33 0.85 -6.81
N GLN A 56 -7.87 1.80 -7.57
CA GLN A 56 -8.16 1.66 -8.99
C GLN A 56 -6.87 1.47 -9.79
N ASP A 57 -5.84 2.26 -9.51
CA ASP A 57 -4.53 2.10 -10.15
C ASP A 57 -3.98 0.69 -9.88
N SER A 58 -4.09 0.23 -8.64
CA SER A 58 -3.56 -1.09 -8.28
C SER A 58 -4.34 -2.23 -8.95
N ARG A 59 -5.65 -2.07 -9.07
CA ARG A 59 -6.52 -3.01 -9.78
C ARG A 59 -6.18 -3.12 -11.24
N ASP A 60 -6.03 -1.97 -11.89
CA ASP A 60 -5.96 -1.89 -13.34
C ASP A 60 -4.53 -2.09 -13.84
N GLU A 61 -3.50 -1.74 -13.06
CA GLU A 61 -2.09 -1.75 -13.50
C GLU A 61 -1.29 -3.01 -13.14
N PHE A 62 -1.62 -3.77 -12.09
CA PHE A 62 -0.74 -4.83 -11.58
C PHE A 62 -1.20 -6.27 -11.79
N ALA A 63 -2.32 -6.48 -12.50
CA ALA A 63 -2.87 -7.83 -12.75
C ALA A 63 -2.96 -8.68 -11.47
N ILE A 64 -3.52 -8.09 -10.41
CA ILE A 64 -3.77 -8.71 -9.10
C ILE A 64 -5.27 -9.01 -8.87
N PRO A 65 -5.99 -9.67 -9.81
CA PRO A 65 -7.44 -9.84 -9.70
C PRO A 65 -7.85 -10.64 -8.47
N TYR A 66 -7.06 -11.64 -8.07
CA TYR A 66 -7.34 -12.47 -6.89
C TYR A 66 -7.20 -11.69 -5.57
N ASP A 67 -6.16 -10.88 -5.42
CA ASP A 67 -5.97 -10.04 -4.23
C ASP A 67 -7.15 -9.07 -4.06
N ILE A 68 -7.68 -8.57 -5.17
CA ILE A 68 -8.84 -7.68 -5.18
C ILE A 68 -10.11 -8.38 -4.76
N GLU A 69 -10.34 -9.59 -5.28
CA GLU A 69 -11.44 -10.44 -4.82
C GLU A 69 -11.31 -10.69 -3.31
N ILE A 70 -10.12 -11.00 -2.80
CA ILE A 70 -9.88 -11.17 -1.36
C ILE A 70 -10.22 -9.89 -0.59
N LEU A 71 -9.77 -8.73 -1.06
CA LEU A 71 -10.07 -7.46 -0.39
C LEU A 71 -11.56 -7.15 -0.39
N ASP A 72 -12.27 -7.45 -1.48
CA ASP A 72 -13.72 -7.25 -1.56
C ASP A 72 -14.49 -8.22 -0.66
N GLU A 73 -14.10 -9.50 -0.63
CA GLU A 73 -14.70 -10.50 0.26
C GLU A 73 -14.45 -10.20 1.74
N VAL A 74 -13.28 -9.66 2.09
CA VAL A 74 -12.90 -9.37 3.48
C VAL A 74 -13.47 -8.04 3.97
N PHE A 75 -13.39 -6.98 3.16
CA PHE A 75 -13.75 -5.62 3.59
C PHE A 75 -15.05 -5.11 2.97
N GLY A 76 -15.50 -5.69 1.86
CA GLY A 76 -16.69 -5.32 1.12
C GLY A 76 -18.00 -5.89 1.68
N VAL A 77 -18.16 -5.95 3.01
CA VAL A 77 -19.36 -6.48 3.68
C VAL A 77 -20.62 -5.74 3.20
N ARG A 78 -21.61 -6.50 2.70
CA ARG A 78 -22.87 -5.97 2.16
C ARG A 78 -23.83 -5.61 3.29
N ALA A 79 -24.46 -4.45 3.20
CA ALA A 79 -25.53 -4.09 4.11
C ALA A 79 -26.85 -4.76 3.70
N GLU A 80 -27.73 -5.03 4.68
CA GLU A 80 -29.05 -5.60 4.41
C GLU A 80 -29.86 -4.65 3.50
N GLY A 81 -30.39 -5.18 2.40
CA GLY A 81 -31.14 -4.41 1.40
C GLY A 81 -30.28 -3.61 0.41
N GLU A 82 -28.95 -3.72 0.46
CA GLU A 82 -28.05 -3.01 -0.46
C GLU A 82 -28.04 -3.66 -1.86
N SER A 83 -28.31 -2.85 -2.89
CA SER A 83 -28.31 -3.33 -4.28
C SER A 83 -26.90 -3.67 -4.76
N ASP A 84 -26.79 -4.55 -5.76
CA ASP A 84 -25.49 -4.88 -6.38
C ASP A 84 -24.78 -3.64 -6.93
N GLU A 85 -25.54 -2.68 -7.45
CA GLU A 85 -24.95 -1.44 -7.99
C GLU A 85 -24.38 -0.55 -6.88
N ALA A 86 -25.06 -0.47 -5.73
CA ALA A 86 -24.55 0.28 -4.58
C ALA A 86 -23.26 -0.34 -4.04
N VAL A 87 -23.17 -1.67 -3.98
CA VAL A 87 -21.95 -2.38 -3.56
C VAL A 87 -20.80 -2.11 -4.53
N ARG A 88 -21.04 -2.17 -5.85
CA ARG A 88 -19.99 -1.96 -6.87
C ARG A 88 -19.44 -0.54 -6.91
N THR A 89 -20.27 0.46 -6.62
CA THR A 89 -19.92 1.88 -6.82
C THR A 89 -19.46 2.58 -5.55
N ARG A 90 -19.67 1.97 -4.37
CA ARG A 90 -19.27 2.59 -3.10
C ARG A 90 -17.73 2.67 -2.98
N PRO A 91 -17.20 3.70 -2.31
CA PRO A 91 -15.78 3.74 -1.97
C PRO A 91 -15.41 2.60 -1.01
N LEU A 92 -14.35 1.85 -1.32
CA LEU A 92 -13.88 0.73 -0.48
C LEU A 92 -13.27 1.18 0.86
N TYR A 93 -12.93 2.46 1.00
CA TYR A 93 -12.37 3.00 2.23
C TYR A 93 -12.74 4.47 2.42
N ASN A 94 -12.87 4.86 3.70
CA ASN A 94 -13.19 6.23 4.06
C ASN A 94 -11.93 7.11 4.06
N ARG A 95 -11.68 7.78 2.93
CA ARG A 95 -10.53 8.66 2.70
C ARG A 95 -10.42 9.84 3.66
N THR A 96 -11.54 10.33 4.20
CA THR A 96 -11.53 11.46 5.14
C THR A 96 -12.43 11.14 6.31
N ASN A 97 -11.85 11.04 7.49
CA ASN A 97 -12.58 10.70 8.71
C ASN A 97 -12.05 11.53 9.88
N LYS A 98 -12.67 11.36 11.06
CA LYS A 98 -12.31 12.12 12.26
C LYS A 98 -10.86 11.92 12.75
N PHE A 99 -10.15 10.94 12.22
CA PHE A 99 -8.79 10.60 12.64
C PHE A 99 -7.72 11.02 11.62
N PHE A 100 -8.01 10.90 10.32
CA PHE A 100 -7.06 11.25 9.27
C PHE A 100 -7.74 11.65 7.95
N ALA A 101 -6.96 12.31 7.10
CA ALA A 101 -7.25 12.50 5.69
C ALA A 101 -6.22 11.73 4.84
N ALA A 102 -6.68 11.07 3.80
CA ALA A 102 -5.87 10.28 2.90
C ALA A 102 -5.97 10.83 1.46
N LYS A 103 -4.84 11.26 0.91
CA LYS A 103 -4.72 11.86 -0.42
C LYS A 103 -3.79 11.01 -1.27
N SER A 104 -4.15 10.82 -2.54
CA SER A 104 -3.20 10.27 -3.50
C SER A 104 -2.14 11.33 -3.83
N ILE A 105 -0.99 10.90 -4.33
CA ILE A 105 0.01 11.83 -4.88
C ILE A 105 -0.60 12.67 -6.02
N GLN A 106 -1.54 12.12 -6.80
CA GLN A 106 -2.23 12.85 -7.85
C GLN A 106 -3.11 13.98 -7.29
N ASP A 107 -3.81 13.73 -6.17
CA ASP A 107 -4.58 14.79 -5.50
C ASP A 107 -3.65 15.91 -5.03
N LEU A 108 -2.49 15.56 -4.46
CA LEU A 108 -1.51 16.54 -4.01
C LEU A 108 -0.93 17.36 -5.17
N VAL A 109 -0.65 16.73 -6.32
CA VAL A 109 -0.24 17.43 -7.54
C VAL A 109 -1.34 18.38 -8.01
N GLY A 110 -2.61 17.98 -7.93
CA GLY A 110 -3.76 18.82 -8.28
C GLY A 110 -3.89 20.09 -7.41
N GLU A 111 -3.38 20.05 -6.17
CA GLU A 111 -3.37 21.19 -5.24
C GLU A 111 -2.26 22.21 -5.53
N VAL A 112 -1.28 21.87 -6.40
CA VAL A 112 -0.20 22.80 -6.79
C VAL A 112 -0.75 23.92 -7.65
N GLN A 113 -0.63 25.16 -7.16
CA GLN A 113 -1.18 26.35 -7.82
C GLN A 113 -0.38 26.78 -9.06
N ASP A 114 0.96 26.71 -8.96
CA ASP A 114 1.83 27.04 -10.09
C ASP A 114 1.74 25.97 -11.18
N ALA A 115 1.43 26.39 -12.41
CA ALA A 115 1.18 25.46 -13.51
C ALA A 115 2.44 24.72 -13.97
N GLN A 116 3.62 25.36 -13.91
CA GLN A 116 4.87 24.73 -14.33
C GLN A 116 5.33 23.70 -13.31
N GLU A 117 5.27 24.04 -12.02
CA GLU A 117 5.55 23.10 -10.94
C GLU A 117 4.54 21.95 -10.93
N ARG A 118 3.25 22.21 -11.12
CA ARG A 118 2.25 21.13 -11.25
C ARG A 118 2.58 20.17 -12.38
N GLN A 119 2.93 20.69 -13.55
CA GLN A 119 3.31 19.84 -14.70
C GLN A 119 4.57 19.03 -14.40
N ARG A 120 5.57 19.64 -13.76
CA ARG A 120 6.80 18.96 -13.33
C ARG A 120 6.50 17.82 -12.37
N TRP A 121 5.70 18.05 -11.33
CA TRP A 121 5.37 17.02 -10.34
C TRP A 121 4.46 15.93 -10.90
N MET A 122 3.57 16.27 -11.84
CA MET A 122 2.78 15.28 -12.58
C MET A 122 3.69 14.34 -13.39
N ALA A 123 4.63 14.91 -14.15
CA ALA A 123 5.59 14.11 -14.92
C ALA A 123 6.47 13.22 -14.04
N GLU A 124 6.87 13.71 -12.86
CA GLU A 124 7.65 12.92 -11.92
C GLU A 124 6.83 11.78 -11.29
N ALA A 125 5.58 12.03 -10.92
CA ALA A 125 4.67 11.00 -10.43
C ALA A 125 4.47 9.90 -11.48
N ASP A 126 4.27 10.27 -12.75
CA ASP A 126 4.13 9.33 -13.87
C ASP A 126 5.42 8.55 -14.12
N ARG A 127 6.59 9.20 -14.04
CA ARG A 127 7.89 8.53 -14.16
C ARG A 127 8.06 7.47 -13.08
N VAL A 128 7.75 7.79 -11.82
CA VAL A 128 7.85 6.83 -10.71
C VAL A 128 6.84 5.69 -10.87
N LYS A 129 5.60 5.96 -11.28
CA LYS A 129 4.63 4.90 -11.62
C LYS A 129 5.15 4.00 -12.73
N GLY A 130 5.79 4.57 -13.76
CA GLY A 130 6.42 3.81 -14.84
C GLY A 130 7.51 2.84 -14.37
N LEU A 131 8.29 3.20 -13.34
CA LEU A 131 9.27 2.28 -12.74
C LEU A 131 8.60 1.05 -12.11
N TYR A 132 7.49 1.25 -11.40
CA TYR A 132 6.73 0.13 -10.82
C TYR A 132 6.08 -0.75 -11.88
N ARG A 133 5.57 -0.18 -12.97
CA ARG A 133 5.05 -0.96 -14.10
C ARG A 133 6.12 -1.85 -14.70
N ALA A 134 7.33 -1.33 -14.92
CA ALA A 134 8.43 -2.13 -15.43
C ALA A 134 8.80 -3.30 -14.49
N LEU A 135 8.78 -3.08 -13.17
CA LEU A 135 8.97 -4.15 -12.17
C LEU A 135 7.85 -5.19 -12.22
N SER A 136 6.61 -4.75 -12.40
CA SER A 136 5.45 -5.63 -12.56
C SER A 136 5.58 -6.49 -13.81
N ASP A 137 5.95 -5.90 -14.95
CA ASP A 137 6.15 -6.61 -16.21
C ASP A 137 7.24 -7.68 -16.07
N GLU A 138 8.36 -7.35 -15.40
CA GLU A 138 9.42 -8.30 -15.11
C GLU A 138 8.94 -9.44 -14.20
N TYR A 139 8.18 -9.12 -13.14
CA TYR A 139 7.59 -10.12 -12.24
C TYR A 139 6.66 -11.08 -12.98
N GLN A 140 5.74 -10.56 -13.80
CA GLN A 140 4.78 -11.38 -14.54
C GLN A 140 5.50 -12.26 -15.58
N LYS A 141 6.50 -11.73 -16.28
CA LYS A 141 7.33 -12.51 -17.19
C LYS A 141 8.05 -13.66 -16.47
N ASN A 142 8.66 -13.38 -15.32
CA ASN A 142 9.35 -14.41 -14.53
C ASN A 142 8.38 -15.51 -14.06
N LYS A 143 7.15 -15.14 -13.70
CA LYS A 143 6.09 -16.07 -13.31
C LYS A 143 5.65 -16.97 -14.48
N GLU A 144 5.49 -16.41 -15.69
CA GLU A 144 5.19 -17.17 -16.91
C GLU A 144 6.32 -18.13 -17.29
N GLU A 145 7.57 -17.71 -17.09
CA GLU A 145 8.77 -18.53 -17.32
C GLU A 145 9.01 -19.58 -16.22
N GLY A 146 8.15 -19.64 -15.20
CA GLY A 146 8.25 -20.60 -14.10
C GLY A 146 9.47 -20.39 -13.20
N ILE A 147 10.06 -19.19 -13.24
CA ILE A 147 11.16 -18.80 -12.35
C ILE A 147 10.57 -18.66 -10.95
N ASP A 148 11.12 -19.40 -10.00
CA ASP A 148 10.68 -19.37 -8.60
C ASP A 148 10.94 -17.97 -8.01
N THR A 149 9.92 -17.12 -8.07
CA THR A 149 9.92 -15.86 -7.33
C THR A 149 9.75 -16.23 -5.87
N SER A 150 10.67 -15.83 -5.00
CA SER A 150 10.63 -16.09 -3.56
C SER A 150 9.45 -15.39 -2.87
N SER A 151 8.24 -15.89 -3.13
CA SER A 151 6.99 -15.60 -2.45
C SER A 151 6.37 -16.94 -2.04
N THR A 152 7.20 -17.85 -1.53
CA THR A 152 6.73 -19.11 -0.95
C THR A 152 6.29 -18.86 0.48
N TRP A 153 5.04 -18.47 0.67
CA TRP A 153 4.32 -18.83 1.88
C TRP A 153 3.89 -20.28 1.72
N LYS A 154 4.72 -21.21 2.18
CA LYS A 154 4.35 -22.61 2.43
C LYS A 154 4.27 -22.83 3.93
#